data_AF-A0A6A6J8W8-F1
#
_entry.id   AF-A0A6A6J8W8-F1
#
_cell.length_a   1.000
_cell.length_b   1.000
_cell.length_c   1.000
_cell.angle_alpha   90.00
_cell.angle_beta   90.00
_cell.angle_gamma   90.00
#
_symmetry.space_group_name_H-M   'P 1'
#
loop_
_entity.id
_entity.type
_entity.pdbx_description
1 polymer ?
#
loop_
_entity_poly.entity_id
_entity_poly.type
_entity_poly.pdbx_seq_one_letter_code
_entity_poly.pdbx_strand_id
1 'polypeptide(L)'
;MAIEAKGSFDSDTITAFIAWYFLIPLGASWLQSILYSIFIRAGDPRPQHGSPRFARHRRQILLAIYVAYFAFVIYEVDFKVHRSGNAYTHLGVPFDVEEKALASRFRKLTMRYHPDKIQGTADRESANEYYVFLKHARDLLMDPSKRFAYDRFGPDIIRQCRDCLTTGEYVKHALRSIASRYGALAAFLLGANALGFLKEGAYWRCLSLVALAAYEARTAMRPDHGQMVANYVNPILFSRLGRQPYLPFQVIILLRKSALSMAQFLGLAVPLWREDARKAAKAGEDSDEARQQQVDRLERVVREGSQLASRLVDMETMPYRHNERAKSDLKAAMKRYMMTNAVHMDREVRNAMGQSYARRHARGRGGLARGT
;
A
#
# COMPACT_ATOMS: atom_id res chain seq x y z
N MET A 1 22.50 9.56 28.06
CA MET A 1 21.83 9.43 26.74
C MET A 1 21.09 10.73 26.42
N ALA A 2 21.82 11.67 25.83
CA ALA A 2 21.30 12.94 25.38
C ALA A 2 20.60 12.74 24.04
N ILE A 3 19.30 13.04 23.99
CA ILE A 3 18.63 13.34 22.73
C ILE A 3 18.82 14.84 22.58
N GLU A 4 19.78 15.22 21.74
CA GLU A 4 20.05 16.61 21.39
C GLU A 4 18.77 17.26 20.86
N ALA A 5 18.27 18.22 21.63
CA ALA A 5 17.38 19.25 21.14
C ALA A 5 18.26 20.37 20.56
N LYS A 6 18.57 20.29 19.27
CA LYS A 6 19.03 21.44 18.49
C LYS A 6 18.02 21.68 17.38
N GLY A 7 17.38 22.84 17.41
CA GLY A 7 16.54 23.35 16.33
C GLY A 7 17.39 23.78 15.14
N SER A 8 17.97 22.81 14.43
CA SER A 8 18.35 22.97 13.03
C SER A 8 17.16 22.57 12.19
N PHE A 9 16.75 23.40 11.23
CA PHE A 9 15.98 22.93 10.09
C PHE A 9 16.71 21.71 9.53
N ASP A 10 16.07 20.55 9.67
CA ASP A 10 16.71 19.26 9.85
C ASP A 10 17.27 18.75 8.52
N SER A 11 18.59 18.80 8.34
CA SER A 11 19.27 18.27 7.15
C SER A 11 18.92 16.81 6.90
N ASP A 12 18.58 16.06 7.96
CA ASP A 12 18.18 14.66 7.90
C ASP A 12 16.78 14.50 7.29
N THR A 13 15.87 15.46 7.50
CA THR A 13 14.54 15.42 6.86
C THR A 13 14.59 15.76 5.38
N ILE A 14 15.46 16.70 4.98
CA ILE A 14 15.64 17.08 3.58
C ILE A 14 16.37 15.99 2.81
N THR A 15 17.45 15.43 3.37
CA THR A 15 18.17 14.29 2.77
C THR A 15 17.28 13.06 2.70
N ALA A 16 16.47 12.77 3.72
CA ALA A 16 15.46 11.73 3.64
C ALA A 16 14.46 12.02 2.52
N PHE A 17 13.91 13.23 2.42
CA PHE A 17 12.96 13.60 1.36
C PHE A 17 13.56 13.42 -0.05
N ILE A 18 14.80 13.86 -0.26
CA ILE A 18 15.53 13.67 -1.52
C ILE A 18 15.77 12.19 -1.80
N ALA A 19 16.18 11.41 -0.78
CA ALA A 19 16.36 9.97 -0.91
C ALA A 19 15.05 9.27 -1.32
N TRP A 20 13.94 9.64 -0.69
CA TRP A 20 12.61 9.08 -0.95
C TRP A 20 12.07 9.38 -2.34
N TYR A 21 12.27 10.62 -2.82
CA TYR A 21 11.66 11.08 -4.06
C TYR A 21 12.53 10.85 -5.30
N PHE A 22 13.86 10.89 -5.16
CA PHE A 22 14.79 10.76 -6.29
C PHE A 22 15.57 9.45 -6.27
N LEU A 23 16.11 9.08 -5.11
CA LEU A 23 17.09 7.99 -5.01
C LEU A 23 16.41 6.62 -5.07
N ILE A 24 15.24 6.46 -4.48
CA ILE A 24 14.49 5.19 -4.52
C ILE A 24 13.95 4.87 -5.93
N PRO A 25 13.34 5.80 -6.69
CA PRO A 25 12.92 5.53 -8.07
C PRO A 25 14.08 5.20 -9.01
N LEU A 26 15.27 5.77 -8.78
CA LEU A 26 16.51 5.45 -9.49
C LEU A 26 17.04 4.07 -9.08
N GLY A 27 17.08 3.79 -7.77
CA GLY A 27 17.48 2.50 -7.21
C GLY A 27 16.60 1.36 -7.69
N ALA A 28 15.30 1.57 -7.84
CA ALA A 28 14.38 0.56 -8.38
C ALA A 28 14.68 0.20 -9.84
N SER A 29 15.13 1.16 -10.66
CA SER A 29 15.58 0.91 -12.03
C SER A 29 16.83 0.04 -12.06
N TRP A 30 17.81 0.36 -11.20
CA TRP A 30 19.03 -0.42 -11.08
C TRP A 30 18.76 -1.84 -10.55
N LEU A 31 17.94 -1.95 -9.51
CA LEU A 31 17.51 -3.23 -8.94
C LEU A 31 16.74 -4.08 -9.95
N GLN A 32 15.90 -3.48 -10.77
CA GLN A 32 15.19 -4.19 -11.84
C GLN A 32 16.16 -4.77 -12.89
N SER A 33 17.23 -4.04 -13.23
CA SER A 33 18.28 -4.54 -14.14
C SER A 33 19.01 -5.77 -13.55
N ILE A 34 19.33 -5.72 -12.25
CA ILE A 34 19.97 -6.83 -11.52
C ILE A 34 19.03 -8.04 -11.40
N LEU A 35 17.77 -7.80 -11.06
CA LEU A 35 16.78 -8.88 -10.98
C LEU A 35 16.59 -9.55 -12.35
N TYR A 36 16.63 -8.80 -13.44
CA TYR A 36 16.62 -9.39 -14.77
C TYR A 36 17.90 -10.15 -15.13
N SER A 37 19.07 -9.71 -14.67
CA SER A 37 20.31 -10.47 -14.92
C SER A 37 20.37 -11.78 -14.13
N ILE A 38 19.69 -11.86 -12.98
CA ILE A 38 19.65 -13.06 -12.12
C ILE A 38 18.52 -14.02 -12.53
N PHE A 39 17.32 -13.50 -12.79
CA PHE A 39 16.12 -14.33 -12.99
C PHE A 39 15.80 -14.67 -14.44
N ILE A 40 16.25 -13.89 -15.42
CA ILE A 40 16.02 -14.21 -16.84
C ILE A 40 17.09 -15.20 -17.29
N ARG A 41 16.64 -16.38 -17.72
CA ARG A 41 17.50 -17.44 -18.25
C ARG A 41 18.25 -16.93 -19.50
N ALA A 42 19.51 -17.30 -19.64
CA ALA A 42 20.34 -16.90 -20.79
C ALA A 42 19.65 -17.32 -22.11
N GLY A 43 19.13 -16.36 -22.86
CA GLY A 43 18.47 -16.58 -24.16
C GLY A 43 17.13 -15.84 -24.34
N ASP A 44 16.43 -15.49 -23.25
CA ASP A 44 15.15 -14.77 -23.37
C ASP A 44 15.37 -13.25 -23.58
N PRO A 45 14.62 -12.60 -24.51
CA PRO A 45 14.76 -11.18 -24.74
C PRO A 45 14.33 -10.37 -23.52
N ARG A 46 15.21 -9.49 -23.05
CA ARG A 46 14.90 -8.58 -21.94
C ARG A 46 13.69 -7.71 -22.32
N PRO A 47 12.73 -7.50 -21.40
CA PRO A 47 11.59 -6.65 -21.68
C PRO A 47 12.07 -5.23 -22.00
N GLN A 48 11.69 -4.72 -23.17
CA GLN A 48 12.11 -3.40 -23.64
C GLN A 48 11.59 -2.29 -22.71
N HIS A 49 12.40 -1.23 -22.54
CA HIS A 49 11.98 -0.02 -21.85
C HIS A 49 10.73 0.56 -22.54
N GLY A 50 9.64 0.71 -21.79
CA GLY A 50 8.33 1.15 -22.30
C GLY A 50 7.31 0.04 -22.51
N SER A 51 7.70 -1.25 -22.48
CA SER A 51 6.74 -2.35 -22.52
C SER A 51 5.86 -2.39 -21.26
N PRO A 52 4.58 -2.81 -21.35
CA PRO A 52 3.67 -2.87 -20.20
C PRO A 52 4.11 -3.92 -19.15
N ARG A 53 5.00 -4.85 -19.52
CA ARG A 53 5.63 -5.80 -18.59
C ARG A 53 6.72 -5.12 -17.76
N PHE A 54 7.58 -4.31 -18.38
CA PHE A 54 8.64 -3.58 -17.69
C PHE A 54 8.08 -2.61 -16.64
N ALA A 55 6.98 -1.91 -16.96
CA ALA A 55 6.31 -1.00 -16.03
C ALA A 55 5.69 -1.74 -14.82
N ARG A 56 5.06 -2.90 -15.05
CA ARG A 56 4.50 -3.74 -13.97
C ARG A 56 5.56 -4.23 -13.00
N HIS A 57 6.68 -4.73 -13.49
CA HIS A 57 7.78 -5.20 -12.64
C HIS A 57 8.39 -4.03 -11.83
N ARG A 58 8.58 -2.85 -12.46
CA ARG A 58 9.04 -1.65 -11.75
C ARG A 58 8.13 -1.27 -10.58
N ARG A 59 6.81 -1.32 -10.79
CA ARG A 59 5.81 -1.03 -9.75
C ARG A 59 5.85 -2.05 -8.62
N GLN A 60 5.91 -3.34 -8.94
CA GLN A 60 5.98 -4.41 -7.93
C GLN A 60 7.24 -4.26 -7.06
N ILE A 61 8.38 -3.94 -7.69
CA ILE A 61 9.65 -3.70 -6.99
C ILE A 61 9.52 -2.46 -6.10
N LEU A 62 9.01 -1.34 -6.61
CA LEU A 62 8.81 -0.13 -5.80
C LEU A 62 7.87 -0.37 -4.61
N LEU A 63 6.77 -1.07 -4.85
CA LEU A 63 5.83 -1.43 -3.78
C LEU A 63 6.48 -2.35 -2.75
N ALA A 64 7.28 -3.33 -3.17
CA ALA A 64 8.03 -4.20 -2.26
C ALA A 64 9.05 -3.42 -1.43
N ILE A 65 9.80 -2.49 -2.04
CA ILE A 65 10.73 -1.60 -1.34
C ILE A 65 10.00 -0.76 -0.29
N TYR A 66 8.87 -0.16 -0.65
CA TYR A 66 8.08 0.66 0.25
C TYR A 66 7.46 -0.14 1.41
N VAL A 67 6.96 -1.34 1.15
CA VAL A 67 6.45 -2.24 2.20
C VAL A 67 7.59 -2.69 3.14
N ALA A 68 8.74 -3.07 2.58
CA ALA A 68 9.91 -3.46 3.36
C ALA A 68 10.40 -2.30 4.24
N TYR A 69 10.43 -1.08 3.72
CA TYR A 69 10.78 0.10 4.51
C TYR A 69 9.75 0.39 5.60
N PHE A 70 8.45 0.32 5.30
CA PHE A 70 7.42 0.51 6.32
C PHE A 70 7.56 -0.51 7.46
N ALA A 71 7.84 -1.78 7.13
CA ALA A 71 8.15 -2.81 8.12
C ALA A 71 9.42 -2.49 8.91
N PHE A 72 10.47 -2.01 8.24
CA PHE A 72 11.70 -1.56 8.89
C PHE A 72 11.46 -0.40 9.87
N VAL A 73 10.66 0.60 9.50
CA VAL A 73 10.33 1.73 10.38
C VAL A 73 9.58 1.26 11.63
N ILE A 74 8.60 0.35 11.47
CA ILE A 74 7.91 -0.24 12.62
C ILE A 74 8.92 -0.96 13.52
N TYR A 75 9.80 -1.78 12.94
CA TYR A 75 10.83 -2.50 13.67
C TYR A 75 11.81 -1.54 14.39
N GLU A 76 12.26 -0.49 13.72
CA GLU A 76 13.20 0.48 14.27
C GLU A 76 12.59 1.23 15.46
N VAL A 77 11.34 1.69 15.32
CA VAL A 77 10.62 2.38 16.39
C VAL A 77 10.40 1.44 17.57
N ASP A 78 9.98 0.21 17.29
CA ASP A 78 9.79 -0.82 18.31
C ASP A 78 11.10 -1.13 19.06
N PHE A 79 12.19 -1.33 18.32
CA PHE A 79 13.51 -1.59 18.90
C PHE A 79 13.99 -0.42 19.77
N LYS A 80 13.81 0.83 19.29
CA LYS A 80 14.18 2.04 20.05
C LYS A 80 13.38 2.15 21.35
N VAL A 81 12.07 1.91 21.31
CA VAL A 81 11.18 1.96 22.48
C VAL A 81 11.54 0.91 23.53
N HIS A 82 11.89 -0.31 23.10
CA HIS A 82 12.35 -1.34 24.03
C HIS A 82 13.71 -1.02 24.64
N ARG A 83 14.65 -0.52 23.82
CA ARG A 83 16.01 -0.20 24.28
C ARG A 83 16.04 0.98 25.24
N SER A 84 15.16 1.97 25.08
CA SER A 84 15.09 3.12 25.98
C SER A 84 14.61 2.76 27.38
N GLY A 85 13.93 1.62 27.55
CA GLY A 85 13.39 1.18 28.84
C GLY A 85 12.34 2.13 29.43
N ASN A 86 11.83 1.76 30.61
CA ASN A 86 10.84 2.50 31.39
C ASN A 86 11.32 2.67 32.85
N ALA A 87 10.83 3.68 33.56
CA ALA A 87 11.19 3.92 34.97
C ALA A 87 10.88 2.69 35.84
N TYR A 88 9.74 2.05 35.62
CA TYR A 88 9.33 0.81 36.28
C TYR A 88 10.30 -0.35 36.00
N THR A 89 10.74 -0.53 34.75
CA THR A 89 11.68 -1.61 34.38
C THR A 89 13.07 -1.37 34.95
N HIS A 90 13.52 -0.12 35.02
CA HIS A 90 14.81 0.23 35.63
C HIS A 90 14.82 0.02 37.14
N LEU A 91 13.69 0.25 37.82
CA LEU A 91 13.53 -0.01 39.25
C LEU A 91 13.13 -1.47 39.56
N GLY A 92 12.79 -2.26 38.55
CA GLY A 92 12.37 -3.66 38.71
C GLY A 92 11.05 -3.81 39.47
N VAL A 93 10.10 -2.89 39.24
CA VAL A 93 8.79 -2.86 39.89
C VAL A 93 7.65 -3.02 38.87
N PRO A 94 6.50 -3.61 39.26
CA PRO A 94 5.32 -3.67 38.40
C PRO A 94 4.71 -2.27 38.22
N PHE A 95 3.87 -2.12 37.20
CA PHE A 95 3.15 -0.86 36.92
C PHE A 95 2.23 -0.43 38.08
N ASP A 96 1.60 -1.39 38.76
CA ASP A 96 0.67 -1.16 39.87
C ASP A 96 1.36 -1.17 41.25
N VAL A 97 2.61 -0.69 41.32
CA VAL A 97 3.38 -0.70 42.57
C VAL A 97 2.85 0.33 43.57
N GLU A 98 2.65 -0.11 44.82
CA GLU A 98 2.37 0.76 45.98
C GLU A 98 3.63 1.55 46.38
N GLU A 99 3.47 2.78 46.85
CA GLU A 99 4.56 3.67 47.27
C GLU A 99 5.51 3.03 48.29
N LYS A 100 4.98 2.26 49.25
CA LYS A 100 5.79 1.55 50.25
C LYS A 100 6.70 0.50 49.62
N ALA A 101 6.16 -0.28 48.68
CA ALA A 101 6.90 -1.30 47.95
C ALA A 101 7.98 -0.68 47.05
N LEU A 102 7.66 0.45 46.42
CA LEU A 102 8.60 1.24 45.62
C LEU A 102 9.78 1.74 46.46
N ALA A 103 9.52 2.33 47.63
CA ALA A 103 10.56 2.80 48.54
C ALA A 103 11.44 1.66 49.05
N SER A 104 10.85 0.50 49.39
CA SER A 104 11.58 -0.70 49.81
C SER A 104 12.51 -1.24 48.70
N ARG A 105 12.01 -1.29 47.46
CA ARG A 105 12.81 -1.72 46.29
C ARG A 105 13.94 -0.76 46.00
N PHE A 106 13.69 0.54 46.07
CA PHE A 106 14.75 1.54 45.91
C PHE A 106 15.84 1.38 46.97
N ARG A 107 15.50 1.20 48.26
CA ARG A 107 16.51 0.96 49.31
C ARG A 107 17.42 -0.23 48.98
N LYS A 108 16.87 -1.32 48.45
CA LYS A 108 17.64 -2.49 47.99
C LYS A 108 18.58 -2.15 46.82
N LEU A 109 18.11 -1.38 45.84
CA LEU A 109 18.92 -0.92 44.71
C LEU A 109 20.03 0.04 45.15
N THR A 110 19.73 0.98 46.05
CA THR A 110 20.71 1.90 46.64
C THR A 110 21.84 1.14 47.32
N MET A 111 21.54 0.09 48.10
CA MET A 111 22.57 -0.72 48.73
C MET A 111 23.50 -1.45 47.75
N ARG A 112 23.08 -1.65 46.50
CA ARG A 112 23.84 -2.34 45.45
C ARG A 112 24.63 -1.37 44.57
N TYR A 113 24.03 -0.23 44.24
CA TYR A 113 24.57 0.74 43.28
C TYR A 113 25.04 2.05 43.92
N HIS A 114 25.24 2.08 45.25
CA HIS A 114 25.80 3.26 45.91
C HIS A 114 27.21 3.55 45.39
N PRO A 115 27.56 4.80 45.03
CA PRO A 115 28.88 5.14 44.50
C PRO A 115 30.03 4.80 45.47
N ASP A 116 29.76 4.78 46.79
CA ASP A 116 30.77 4.41 47.80
C ASP A 116 31.12 2.91 47.83
N LYS A 117 30.27 2.05 47.28
CA LYS A 117 30.50 0.59 47.27
C LYS A 117 31.21 0.10 46.02
N ILE A 118 31.30 0.91 44.97
CA ILE A 118 31.86 0.54 43.68
C ILE A 118 33.33 0.98 43.67
N GLN A 119 34.23 0.01 43.84
CA GLN A 119 35.67 0.23 43.89
C GLN A 119 36.24 0.20 42.46
N GLY A 120 36.54 1.38 41.91
CA GLY A 120 37.17 1.55 40.59
C GLY A 120 36.90 2.94 40.02
N THR A 121 37.93 3.68 39.60
CA THR A 121 37.79 5.09 39.15
C THR A 121 36.96 5.23 37.86
N ALA A 122 37.11 4.30 36.90
CA ALA A 122 36.33 4.29 35.66
C ALA A 122 34.86 3.84 35.89
N ASP A 123 34.62 2.96 36.85
CA ASP A 123 33.28 2.46 37.17
C ASP A 123 32.49 3.41 38.07
N ARG A 124 33.18 4.26 38.84
CA ARG A 124 32.56 5.15 39.83
C ARG A 124 31.76 6.30 39.19
N GLU A 125 32.21 6.83 38.05
CA GLU A 125 31.45 7.87 37.33
C GLU A 125 30.18 7.29 36.70
N SER A 126 30.31 6.16 35.98
CA SER A 126 29.15 5.46 35.39
C SER A 126 28.15 4.98 36.44
N ALA A 127 28.63 4.53 37.60
CA ALA A 127 27.82 4.17 38.75
C ALA A 127 27.07 5.37 39.34
N ASN A 128 27.73 6.53 39.46
CA ASN A 128 27.10 7.74 39.95
C ASN A 128 26.00 8.20 39.00
N GLU A 129 26.24 8.22 37.68
CA GLU A 129 25.22 8.55 36.69
C GLU A 129 24.02 7.60 36.77
N TYR A 130 24.28 6.30 36.87
CA TYR A 130 23.22 5.29 36.99
C TYR A 130 22.44 5.44 38.31
N TYR A 131 23.11 5.75 39.41
CA TYR A 131 22.46 6.01 40.70
C TYR A 131 21.59 7.26 40.67
N VAL A 132 22.08 8.37 40.08
CA VAL A 132 21.31 9.59 39.88
C VAL A 132 20.07 9.31 39.01
N PHE A 133 20.23 8.49 37.97
CA PHE A 133 19.11 8.06 37.13
C PHE A 133 18.07 7.24 37.91
N LEU A 134 18.49 6.28 38.73
CA LEU A 134 17.58 5.50 39.59
C LEU A 134 16.85 6.39 40.61
N LYS A 135 17.56 7.36 41.19
CA LYS A 135 16.97 8.34 42.12
C LYS A 135 15.91 9.18 41.42
N HIS A 136 16.21 9.69 40.23
CA HIS A 136 15.25 10.45 39.41
C HIS A 136 14.03 9.59 39.04
N ALA A 137 14.24 8.32 38.66
CA ALA A 137 13.14 7.39 38.36
C ALA A 137 12.24 7.16 39.57
N ARG A 138 12.81 7.01 40.78
CA ARG A 138 12.03 6.89 42.02
C ARG A 138 11.24 8.16 42.29
N ASP A 139 11.89 9.32 42.24
CA ASP A 139 11.25 10.61 42.56
C ASP A 139 10.09 10.92 41.61
N LEU A 140 10.19 10.44 40.36
CA LEU A 140 9.12 10.52 39.38
C LEU A 140 7.90 9.67 39.72
N LEU A 141 8.12 8.45 40.22
CA LEU A 141 7.04 7.51 40.55
C LEU A 141 6.44 7.75 41.93
N MET A 142 7.18 8.39 42.84
CA MET A 142 6.70 8.73 44.19
C MET A 142 5.71 9.90 44.20
N ASP A 143 5.84 10.83 43.27
CA ASP A 143 4.94 11.99 43.16
C ASP A 143 3.74 11.62 42.26
N PRO A 144 2.50 11.65 42.77
CA PRO A 144 1.33 11.20 42.02
C PRO A 144 1.07 12.05 40.77
N SER A 145 1.36 13.36 40.81
CA SER A 145 1.20 14.25 39.66
C SER A 145 2.20 13.92 38.56
N LYS A 146 3.46 13.65 38.94
CA LYS A 146 4.53 13.29 37.99
C LYS A 146 4.37 11.88 37.45
N ARG A 147 3.93 10.93 38.28
CA ARG A 147 3.58 9.57 37.85
C ARG A 147 2.47 9.60 36.81
N PHE A 148 1.40 10.38 37.06
CA PHE A 148 0.33 10.59 36.09
C PHE A 148 0.85 11.16 34.76
N ALA A 149 1.69 12.20 34.81
CA ALA A 149 2.25 12.80 33.60
C ALA A 149 3.18 11.84 32.85
N TYR A 150 3.99 11.07 33.57
CA TYR A 150 4.92 10.09 33.02
C TYR A 150 4.21 8.93 32.32
N ASP A 151 3.23 8.32 32.98
CA ASP A 151 2.51 7.15 32.44
C ASP A 151 1.78 7.47 31.12
N ARG A 152 1.37 8.74 30.98
CA ARG A 152 0.55 9.23 29.88
C ARG A 152 1.34 9.84 28.72
N PHE A 153 2.32 10.67 29.03
CA PHE A 153 3.06 11.46 28.04
C PHE A 153 4.54 11.06 27.92
N GLY A 154 5.04 10.21 28.84
CA GLY A 154 6.42 9.76 28.86
C GLY A 154 7.37 10.75 29.53
N PRO A 155 8.70 10.50 29.48
CA PRO A 155 9.70 11.30 30.18
C PRO A 155 9.86 12.73 29.61
N ASP A 156 9.48 12.95 28.36
CA ASP A 156 9.67 14.24 27.68
C ASP A 156 8.82 15.36 28.28
N ILE A 157 7.64 15.05 28.83
CA ILE A 157 6.77 16.07 29.44
C ILE A 157 7.40 16.69 30.68
N ILE A 158 8.13 15.90 31.47
CA ILE A 158 8.80 16.37 32.70
C ILE A 158 9.97 17.30 32.33
N ARG A 159 10.62 17.05 31.20
CA ARG A 159 11.69 17.92 30.68
C ARG A 159 11.13 19.23 30.12
N GLN A 160 9.98 19.17 29.46
CA GLN A 160 9.33 20.32 28.82
C GLN A 160 8.67 21.25 29.84
N CYS A 161 8.07 20.72 30.90
CA CYS A 161 7.45 21.53 31.96
C CYS A 161 8.06 21.20 33.33
N ARG A 162 9.06 21.99 33.73
CA ARG A 162 9.70 21.90 35.05
C ARG A 162 8.87 22.54 36.17
N ASP A 163 8.07 23.56 35.82
CA ASP A 163 7.29 24.35 36.78
C ASP A 163 5.87 23.80 37.01
N CYS A 164 5.48 22.75 36.29
CA CYS A 164 4.19 22.09 36.47
C CYS A 164 4.18 21.29 37.78
N LEU A 165 3.19 21.52 38.64
CA LEU A 165 3.01 20.83 39.92
C LEU A 165 1.74 19.98 39.93
N THR A 166 0.69 20.46 39.26
CA THR A 166 -0.63 19.82 39.25
C THR A 166 -0.86 19.00 37.98
N THR A 167 -1.72 17.98 38.07
CA THR A 167 -2.11 17.15 36.91
C THR A 167 -2.73 17.99 35.79
N GLY A 168 -3.54 19.01 36.14
CA GLY A 168 -4.17 19.92 35.18
C GLY A 168 -3.16 20.75 34.37
N GLU A 169 -2.09 21.21 35.01
CA GLU A 169 -1.02 21.95 34.32
C GLU A 169 -0.28 21.07 33.31
N TYR A 170 0.02 19.83 33.67
CA TYR A 170 0.60 18.86 32.76
C TYR A 170 -0.30 18.58 31.56
N VAL A 171 -1.62 18.40 31.78
CA VAL A 171 -2.58 18.18 30.69
C VAL A 171 -2.67 19.41 29.78
N LYS A 172 -2.73 20.62 30.33
CA LYS A 172 -2.78 21.87 29.56
C LYS A 172 -1.52 22.05 28.71
N HIS A 173 -0.35 21.79 29.29
CA HIS A 173 0.92 21.84 28.57
C HIS A 173 0.99 20.77 27.47
N ALA A 174 0.56 19.55 27.76
CA ALA A 174 0.49 18.47 26.78
C ALA A 174 -0.45 18.81 25.61
N LEU A 175 -1.63 19.36 25.88
CA LEU A 175 -2.57 19.81 24.84
C LEU A 175 -2.00 20.93 23.98
N ARG A 176 -1.28 21.90 24.58
CA ARG A 176 -0.59 22.94 23.82
C ARG A 176 0.51 22.36 22.92
N SER A 177 1.26 21.38 23.43
CA SER A 177 2.30 20.68 22.68
C SER A 177 1.71 19.81 21.54
N ILE A 178 0.56 19.18 21.76
CA ILE A 178 -0.20 18.48 20.72
C ILE A 178 -0.66 19.49 19.65
N ALA A 179 -1.28 20.59 20.07
CA ALA A 179 -1.78 21.63 19.17
C ALA A 179 -0.66 22.27 18.34
N SER A 180 0.51 22.55 18.93
CA SER A 180 1.63 23.13 18.19
C SER A 180 2.21 22.16 17.17
N ARG A 181 2.43 20.89 17.53
CA ARG A 181 3.00 19.88 16.63
C ARG A 181 2.07 19.58 15.45
N TYR A 182 0.79 19.34 15.71
CA TYR A 182 -0.17 19.03 14.65
C TYR A 182 -0.60 20.28 13.88
N GLY A 183 -0.67 21.44 14.53
CA GLY A 183 -0.94 22.72 13.88
C GLY A 183 0.16 23.11 12.89
N ALA A 184 1.43 22.96 13.27
CA ALA A 184 2.57 23.19 12.38
C ALA A 184 2.54 22.24 11.17
N LEU A 185 2.30 20.94 11.39
CA LEU A 185 2.21 19.96 10.30
C LEU A 185 1.01 20.20 9.39
N ALA A 186 -0.15 20.56 9.95
CA ALA A 186 -1.34 20.88 9.18
C ALA A 186 -1.15 22.15 8.34
N ALA A 187 -0.55 23.20 8.91
CA ALA A 187 -0.21 24.42 8.18
C ALA A 187 0.75 24.14 7.02
N PHE A 188 1.78 23.31 7.24
CA PHE A 188 2.69 22.88 6.19
C PHE A 188 1.98 22.12 5.07
N LEU A 189 1.13 21.14 5.41
CA LEU A 189 0.39 20.35 4.42
C LEU A 189 -0.62 21.20 3.62
N LEU A 190 -1.33 22.12 4.28
CA LEU A 190 -2.25 23.04 3.63
C LEU A 190 -1.51 24.02 2.71
N GLY A 191 -0.38 24.58 3.17
CA GLY A 191 0.48 25.45 2.37
C GLY A 191 1.03 24.74 1.13
N ALA A 192 1.55 23.52 1.28
CA ALA A 192 2.03 22.71 0.16
C ALA A 192 0.92 22.41 -0.86
N ASN A 193 -0.29 22.09 -0.38
CA ASN A 193 -1.45 21.84 -1.22
C ASN A 193 -1.91 23.10 -1.98
N ALA A 194 -1.87 24.27 -1.33
CA ALA A 194 -2.20 25.56 -1.94
C ALA A 194 -1.20 25.96 -3.05
N LEU A 195 0.09 25.69 -2.84
CA LEU A 195 1.17 25.86 -3.84
C LEU A 195 1.11 24.83 -4.99
N GLY A 196 0.19 23.87 -4.90
CA GLY A 196 -0.04 22.86 -5.92
C GLY A 196 0.87 21.64 -5.85
N PHE A 197 1.74 21.56 -4.84
CA PHE A 197 2.54 20.37 -4.55
C PHE A 197 1.70 19.36 -3.74
N LEU A 198 2.01 18.07 -3.87
CA LEU A 198 1.45 17.01 -3.01
C LEU A 198 -0.10 16.87 -3.02
N LYS A 199 -0.80 17.34 -4.07
CA LYS A 199 -2.28 17.22 -4.20
C LYS A 199 -2.74 15.76 -4.10
N GLU A 200 -1.94 14.85 -4.62
CA GLU A 200 -2.21 13.42 -4.58
C GLU A 200 -2.01 12.88 -3.15
N GLY A 201 -3.08 12.33 -2.58
CA GLY A 201 -3.08 11.79 -1.22
C GLY A 201 -3.27 12.83 -0.10
N ALA A 202 -3.53 14.10 -0.43
CA ALA A 202 -3.76 15.16 0.57
C ALA A 202 -4.88 14.79 1.57
N TYR A 203 -5.98 14.21 1.08
CA TYR A 203 -7.08 13.73 1.92
C TYR A 203 -6.61 12.74 2.99
N TRP A 204 -5.87 11.70 2.60
CA TRP A 204 -5.39 10.66 3.52
C TRP A 204 -4.40 11.20 4.54
N ARG A 205 -3.52 12.13 4.12
CA ARG A 205 -2.58 12.80 5.03
C ARG A 205 -3.34 13.64 6.06
N CYS A 206 -4.28 14.48 5.65
CA CYS A 206 -5.09 15.29 6.56
C CYS A 206 -5.95 14.43 7.49
N LEU A 207 -6.61 13.39 6.96
CA LEU A 207 -7.42 12.48 7.76
C LEU A 207 -6.58 11.75 8.80
N SER A 208 -5.40 11.24 8.43
CA SER A 208 -4.49 10.59 9.38
C SER A 208 -4.02 11.54 10.49
N LEU A 209 -3.75 12.81 10.14
CA LEU A 209 -3.29 13.83 11.07
C LEU A 209 -4.39 14.18 12.08
N VAL A 210 -5.62 14.41 11.59
CA VAL A 210 -6.78 14.70 12.43
C VAL A 210 -7.14 13.51 13.31
N ALA A 211 -7.16 12.28 12.77
CA ALA A 211 -7.45 11.07 13.53
C ALA A 211 -6.44 10.85 14.65
N LEU A 212 -5.15 11.04 14.36
CA LEU A 212 -4.07 10.90 15.34
C LEU A 212 -4.10 12.01 16.40
N ALA A 213 -4.34 13.25 16.00
CA ALA A 213 -4.50 14.37 16.93
C ALA A 213 -5.71 14.16 17.86
N ALA A 214 -6.83 13.68 17.32
CA ALA A 214 -8.02 13.36 18.10
C ALA A 214 -7.76 12.20 19.08
N TYR A 215 -7.05 11.16 18.64
CA TYR A 215 -6.64 10.06 19.51
C TYR A 215 -5.72 10.53 20.63
N GLU A 216 -4.68 11.30 20.31
CA GLU A 216 -3.77 11.85 21.33
C GLU A 216 -4.49 12.77 22.32
N ALA A 217 -5.34 13.68 21.84
CA ALA A 217 -6.15 14.57 22.69
C ALA A 217 -7.11 13.77 23.60
N ARG A 218 -7.76 12.74 23.07
CA ARG A 218 -8.59 11.81 23.88
C ARG A 218 -7.74 11.13 24.95
N THR A 219 -6.57 10.61 24.58
CA THR A 219 -5.61 10.05 25.53
C THR A 219 -4.92 11.08 26.40
N ALA A 220 -5.15 12.39 26.24
CA ALA A 220 -4.68 13.45 27.15
C ALA A 220 -5.76 13.89 28.16
N MET A 221 -7.04 13.84 27.76
CA MET A 221 -8.17 14.30 28.56
C MET A 221 -8.89 13.20 29.36
N ARG A 222 -8.98 11.95 28.87
CA ARG A 222 -9.76 10.90 29.55
C ARG A 222 -9.02 10.18 30.68
N PRO A 223 -9.63 9.94 31.85
CA PRO A 223 -9.00 9.16 32.93
C PRO A 223 -8.69 7.71 32.52
N ASP A 224 -9.49 7.10 31.63
CA ASP A 224 -9.31 5.72 31.11
C ASP A 224 -8.14 5.55 30.11
N HIS A 225 -7.07 6.32 30.25
CA HIS A 225 -5.88 6.10 29.46
C HIS A 225 -5.29 4.71 29.75
N GLY A 226 -5.03 3.92 28.71
CA GLY A 226 -4.35 2.63 28.84
C GLY A 226 -5.23 1.40 28.98
N GLN A 227 -6.56 1.47 29.21
CA GLN A 227 -7.40 0.25 29.26
C GLN A 227 -7.39 -0.52 27.93
N MET A 228 -7.44 0.17 26.80
CA MET A 228 -7.30 -0.47 25.48
C MET A 228 -5.94 -1.15 25.30
N VAL A 229 -4.87 -0.51 25.81
CA VAL A 229 -3.51 -1.04 25.71
C VAL A 229 -3.33 -2.25 26.62
N ALA A 230 -3.81 -2.15 27.86
CA ALA A 230 -3.76 -3.21 28.86
C ALA A 230 -4.61 -4.43 28.45
N ASN A 231 -5.79 -4.22 27.87
CA ASN A 231 -6.74 -5.30 27.59
C ASN A 231 -6.55 -5.96 26.22
N TYR A 232 -6.07 -5.23 25.21
CA TYR A 232 -5.94 -5.76 23.85
C TYR A 232 -4.49 -5.87 23.39
N VAL A 233 -3.68 -4.84 23.61
CA VAL A 233 -2.32 -4.76 23.03
C VAL A 233 -1.34 -5.63 23.82
N ASN A 234 -1.29 -5.46 25.14
CA ASN A 234 -0.38 -6.18 26.03
C ASN A 234 -0.56 -7.71 26.03
N PRO A 235 -1.78 -8.30 26.09
CA PRO A 235 -1.93 -9.75 26.08
C PRO A 235 -1.55 -10.38 24.75
N ILE A 236 -1.80 -9.71 23.62
CA ILE A 236 -1.41 -10.21 22.29
C ILE A 236 0.12 -10.22 22.15
N LEU A 237 0.79 -9.15 22.59
CA LEU A 237 2.24 -9.02 22.49
C LEU A 237 2.98 -9.91 23.48
N PHE A 238 2.46 -10.06 24.69
CA PHE A 238 3.02 -10.95 25.70
C PHE A 238 2.87 -12.43 25.29
N SER A 239 1.68 -12.84 24.85
CA SER A 239 1.41 -14.25 24.48
C SER A 239 2.13 -14.71 23.22
N ARG A 240 2.23 -13.85 22.19
CA ARG A 240 2.84 -14.24 20.91
C ARG A 240 4.33 -13.93 20.78
N LEU A 241 4.86 -12.93 21.50
CA LEU A 241 6.23 -12.47 21.32
C LEU A 241 7.08 -12.47 22.61
N GLY A 242 6.53 -12.81 23.78
CA GLY A 242 7.30 -12.89 25.05
C GLY A 242 7.93 -11.56 25.48
N ARG A 243 7.35 -10.43 25.05
CA ARG A 243 7.88 -9.08 25.27
C ARG A 243 7.36 -8.46 26.56
N GLN A 244 8.11 -7.52 27.13
CA GLN A 244 7.70 -6.72 28.29
C GLN A 244 6.45 -5.88 27.94
N PRO A 245 5.53 -5.66 28.89
CA PRO A 245 4.31 -4.89 28.63
C PRO A 245 4.64 -3.44 28.31
N TYR A 246 4.03 -2.90 27.26
CA TYR A 246 4.23 -1.50 26.88
C TYR A 246 3.45 -0.58 27.81
N LEU A 247 4.04 0.56 28.13
CA LEU A 247 3.33 1.64 28.79
C LEU A 247 2.47 2.43 27.78
N PRO A 248 1.40 3.11 28.24
CA PRO A 248 0.49 3.85 27.35
C PRO A 248 1.22 4.87 26.45
N PHE A 249 2.18 5.62 26.98
CA PHE A 249 2.95 6.58 26.20
C PHE A 249 3.81 5.92 25.10
N GLN A 250 4.34 4.72 25.34
CA GLN A 250 5.14 3.99 24.35
C GLN A 250 4.29 3.59 23.14
N VAL A 251 3.05 3.18 23.39
CA VAL A 251 2.09 2.88 22.31
C VAL A 251 1.74 4.15 21.54
N ILE A 252 1.59 5.30 22.19
CA ILE A 252 1.35 6.58 21.50
C ILE A 252 2.54 6.94 20.60
N ILE A 253 3.78 6.73 21.05
CA ILE A 253 4.98 6.95 20.23
C ILE A 253 4.97 6.05 19.00
N LEU A 254 4.69 4.76 19.19
CA LEU A 254 4.63 3.78 18.09
C LEU A 254 3.49 4.09 17.12
N LEU A 255 2.32 4.44 17.64
CA LEU A 255 1.16 4.84 16.84
C LEU A 255 1.44 6.10 16.03
N ARG A 256 2.06 7.12 16.64
CA ARG A 256 2.39 8.37 15.94
C ARG A 256 3.35 8.12 14.78
N LYS A 257 4.45 7.39 15.03
CA LYS A 257 5.46 7.11 14.01
C LYS A 257 4.93 6.17 12.91
N SER A 258 4.15 5.16 13.27
CA SER A 258 3.52 4.24 12.31
C SER A 258 2.42 4.91 11.50
N ALA A 259 1.57 5.75 12.09
CA ALA A 259 0.51 6.45 11.38
C ALA A 259 1.07 7.46 10.37
N LEU A 260 2.08 8.25 10.77
CA LEU A 260 2.72 9.21 9.86
C LEU A 260 3.46 8.51 8.71
N SER A 261 4.20 7.44 8.99
CA SER A 261 4.86 6.64 7.94
C SER A 261 3.87 5.91 7.03
N MET A 262 2.76 5.39 7.59
CA MET A 262 1.67 4.79 6.81
C MET A 262 1.00 5.82 5.89
N ALA A 263 0.77 7.04 6.38
CA ALA A 263 0.22 8.12 5.57
C ALA A 263 1.16 8.53 4.42
N GLN A 264 2.47 8.56 4.67
CA GLN A 264 3.48 8.78 3.65
C GLN A 264 3.51 7.62 2.63
N PHE A 265 3.48 6.38 3.10
CA PHE A 265 3.42 5.17 2.27
C PHE A 265 2.18 5.16 1.37
N LEU A 266 0.99 5.39 1.92
CA LEU A 266 -0.26 5.49 1.16
C LEU A 266 -0.20 6.63 0.15
N GLY A 267 0.41 7.76 0.53
CA GLY A 267 0.64 8.88 -0.37
C GLY A 267 1.48 8.53 -1.61
N LEU A 268 2.45 7.62 -1.47
CA LEU A 268 3.31 7.16 -2.57
C LEU A 268 2.71 5.97 -3.33
N ALA A 269 1.97 5.09 -2.64
CA ALA A 269 1.40 3.87 -3.22
C ALA A 269 0.12 4.12 -4.04
N VAL A 270 -0.74 5.06 -3.61
CA VAL A 270 -1.99 5.40 -4.30
C VAL A 270 -1.77 5.90 -5.74
N PRO A 271 -0.84 6.82 -6.05
CA PRO A 271 -0.61 7.24 -7.43
C PRO A 271 -0.12 6.09 -8.32
N LEU A 272 0.77 5.25 -7.80
CA LEU A 272 1.22 4.02 -8.49
C LEU A 272 0.06 3.09 -8.88
N TRP A 273 -1.02 3.05 -8.09
CA TRP A 273 -2.23 2.27 -8.40
C TRP A 273 -3.20 3.00 -9.34
N ARG A 274 -3.39 4.32 -9.16
CA ARG A 274 -4.31 5.12 -9.98
C ARG A 274 -3.82 5.31 -11.41
N GLU A 275 -2.52 5.45 -11.61
CA GLU A 275 -1.96 5.51 -12.96
C GLU A 275 -2.28 4.26 -13.77
N ASP A 276 -2.26 3.08 -13.16
CA ASP A 276 -2.60 1.84 -13.83
C ASP A 276 -4.10 1.71 -14.11
N ALA A 277 -4.96 2.16 -13.19
CA ALA A 277 -6.40 2.22 -13.47
C ALA A 277 -6.69 3.16 -14.66
N ARG A 278 -6.00 4.30 -14.75
CA ARG A 278 -6.13 5.26 -15.87
C ARG A 278 -5.53 4.72 -17.17
N LYS A 279 -4.34 4.11 -17.12
CA LYS A 279 -3.67 3.51 -18.30
C LYS A 279 -4.42 2.28 -18.79
N ALA A 280 -4.97 1.46 -17.90
CA ALA A 280 -5.81 0.32 -18.25
C ALA A 280 -7.16 0.77 -18.83
N ALA A 281 -7.77 1.83 -18.28
CA ALA A 281 -8.98 2.42 -18.86
C ALA A 281 -8.71 2.96 -20.28
N LYS A 282 -7.62 3.72 -20.47
CA LYS A 282 -7.21 4.19 -21.81
C LYS A 282 -6.89 3.06 -22.78
N ALA A 283 -6.19 2.02 -22.33
CA ALA A 283 -5.89 0.87 -23.19
C ALA A 283 -7.15 0.08 -23.59
N GLY A 284 -8.18 0.07 -22.74
CA GLY A 284 -9.49 -0.49 -23.07
C GLY A 284 -10.22 0.37 -24.12
N GLU A 285 -10.21 1.69 -23.95
CA GLU A 285 -10.78 2.67 -24.88
C GLU A 285 -10.10 2.60 -26.26
N ASP A 286 -8.75 2.60 -26.31
CA ASP A 286 -7.97 2.45 -27.55
C ASP A 286 -8.27 1.10 -28.25
N SER A 287 -8.47 0.02 -27.47
CA SER A 287 -8.83 -1.30 -28.00
C SER A 287 -10.24 -1.32 -28.60
N ASP A 288 -11.21 -0.67 -27.94
CA ASP A 288 -12.59 -0.61 -28.39
C ASP A 288 -12.72 0.30 -29.62
N GLU A 289 -12.01 1.44 -29.65
CA GLU A 289 -11.89 2.30 -30.84
C GLU A 289 -11.25 1.54 -32.01
N ALA A 290 -10.16 0.79 -31.77
CA ALA A 290 -9.52 -0.02 -32.80
C ALA A 290 -10.45 -1.11 -33.36
N ARG A 291 -11.29 -1.72 -32.50
CA ARG A 291 -12.31 -2.69 -32.93
C ARG A 291 -13.42 -2.03 -33.75
N GLN A 292 -13.89 -0.86 -33.34
CA GLN A 292 -14.87 -0.08 -34.13
C GLN A 292 -14.32 0.29 -35.51
N GLN A 293 -13.06 0.76 -35.59
CA GLN A 293 -12.41 1.05 -36.87
C GLN A 293 -12.22 -0.19 -37.76
N GLN A 294 -12.09 -1.39 -37.18
CA GLN A 294 -12.06 -2.64 -37.95
C GLN A 294 -13.45 -2.98 -38.50
N VAL A 295 -14.50 -2.80 -37.69
CA VAL A 295 -15.90 -2.99 -38.12
C VAL A 295 -16.26 -2.03 -39.24
N ASP A 296 -15.91 -0.74 -39.12
CA ASP A 296 -16.17 0.27 -40.16
C ASP A 296 -15.44 -0.05 -41.47
N ARG A 297 -14.20 -0.53 -41.38
CA ARG A 297 -13.45 -1.00 -42.56
C ARG A 297 -14.13 -2.18 -43.23
N LEU A 298 -14.60 -3.15 -42.43
CA LEU A 298 -15.31 -4.31 -42.95
C LEU A 298 -16.63 -3.88 -43.61
N GLU A 299 -17.36 -2.96 -42.99
CA GLU A 299 -18.61 -2.45 -43.52
C GLU A 299 -18.40 -1.73 -44.86
N ARG A 300 -17.34 -0.92 -44.99
CA ARG A 300 -16.99 -0.28 -46.28
C ARG A 300 -16.71 -1.31 -47.36
N VAL A 301 -15.87 -2.31 -47.05
CA VAL A 301 -15.55 -3.38 -48.00
C VAL A 301 -16.80 -4.16 -48.42
N VAL A 302 -17.70 -4.48 -47.49
CA VAL A 302 -18.96 -5.16 -47.79
C VAL A 302 -19.87 -4.28 -48.64
N ARG A 303 -20.00 -2.99 -48.32
CA ARG A 303 -20.80 -2.04 -49.11
C ARG A 303 -20.26 -1.89 -50.52
N GLU A 304 -18.96 -1.69 -50.69
CA GLU A 304 -18.30 -1.60 -52.00
C GLU A 304 -18.46 -2.91 -52.79
N GLY A 305 -18.24 -4.05 -52.15
CA GLY A 305 -18.45 -5.37 -52.77
C GLY A 305 -19.90 -5.57 -53.23
N SER A 306 -20.88 -5.16 -52.42
CA SER A 306 -22.30 -5.25 -52.76
C SER A 306 -22.68 -4.36 -53.97
N GLN A 307 -22.08 -3.17 -54.07
CA GLN A 307 -22.27 -2.28 -55.20
C GLN A 307 -21.65 -2.85 -56.48
N LEU A 308 -20.43 -3.38 -56.40
CA LEU A 308 -19.76 -4.02 -57.52
C LEU A 308 -20.53 -5.25 -58.01
N ALA A 309 -21.03 -6.09 -57.10
CA ALA A 309 -21.86 -7.23 -57.44
C ALA A 309 -23.17 -6.80 -58.14
N SER A 310 -23.82 -5.74 -57.65
CA SER A 310 -25.04 -5.21 -58.26
C SER A 310 -24.78 -4.69 -59.68
N ARG A 311 -23.68 -3.94 -59.87
CA ARG A 311 -23.24 -3.46 -61.18
C ARG A 311 -22.92 -4.60 -62.14
N LEU A 312 -22.25 -5.66 -61.66
CA LEU A 312 -21.95 -6.83 -62.48
C LEU A 312 -23.24 -7.51 -62.96
N VAL A 313 -24.20 -7.72 -62.06
CA VAL A 313 -25.51 -8.28 -62.42
C VAL A 313 -26.23 -7.37 -63.43
N ASP A 314 -26.17 -6.06 -63.26
CA ASP A 314 -26.77 -5.13 -64.21
C ASP A 314 -26.08 -5.18 -65.58
N MET A 315 -24.75 -5.31 -65.63
CA MET A 315 -23.98 -5.51 -66.87
C MET A 315 -24.32 -6.83 -67.56
N GLU A 316 -24.38 -7.93 -66.82
CA GLU A 316 -24.72 -9.25 -67.36
C GLU A 316 -26.18 -9.33 -67.83
N THR A 317 -27.07 -8.51 -67.25
CA THR A 317 -28.48 -8.44 -67.67
C THR A 317 -28.77 -7.43 -68.78
N MET A 318 -27.77 -6.65 -69.23
CA MET A 318 -27.89 -5.72 -70.37
C MET A 318 -28.47 -6.34 -71.66
N PRO A 319 -28.07 -7.54 -72.13
CA PRO A 319 -28.64 -8.14 -73.34
C PRO A 319 -30.15 -8.45 -73.22
N TYR A 320 -30.68 -8.54 -72.00
CA TYR A 320 -32.10 -8.78 -71.72
C TYR A 320 -32.90 -7.49 -71.45
N ARG A 321 -32.31 -6.32 -71.68
CA ARG A 321 -32.92 -5.01 -71.37
C ARG A 321 -34.23 -4.73 -72.10
N HIS A 322 -34.42 -5.31 -73.29
CA HIS A 322 -35.64 -5.13 -74.08
C HIS A 322 -36.77 -6.11 -73.73
N ASN A 323 -36.48 -7.17 -72.94
CA ASN A 323 -37.45 -8.21 -72.60
C ASN A 323 -37.52 -8.42 -71.09
N GLU A 324 -38.40 -7.65 -70.44
CA GLU A 324 -38.56 -7.64 -68.97
C GLU A 324 -38.91 -9.01 -68.38
N ARG A 325 -39.64 -9.87 -69.12
CA ARG A 325 -39.99 -11.23 -68.66
C ARG A 325 -38.77 -12.15 -68.57
N ALA A 326 -37.91 -12.14 -69.61
CA ALA A 326 -36.69 -12.94 -69.62
C ALA A 326 -35.71 -12.49 -68.51
N LYS A 327 -35.66 -11.19 -68.24
CA LYS A 327 -34.86 -10.61 -67.16
C LYS A 327 -35.36 -11.04 -65.77
N SER A 328 -36.67 -11.05 -65.53
CA SER A 328 -37.21 -11.49 -64.24
C SER A 328 -36.99 -12.98 -64.01
N ASP A 329 -37.13 -13.81 -65.05
CA ASP A 329 -36.90 -15.25 -64.98
C ASP A 329 -35.43 -15.58 -64.69
N LEU A 330 -34.49 -14.90 -65.36
CA LEU A 330 -33.05 -15.04 -65.10
C LEU A 330 -32.70 -14.67 -63.65
N LYS A 331 -33.22 -13.52 -63.15
CA LYS A 331 -33.01 -13.09 -61.76
C LYS A 331 -33.58 -14.11 -60.77
N ALA A 332 -34.76 -14.67 -61.05
CA ALA A 332 -35.38 -15.69 -60.22
C ALA A 332 -34.57 -17.00 -60.21
N ALA A 333 -34.05 -17.42 -61.37
CA ALA A 333 -33.21 -18.60 -61.49
C ALA A 333 -31.87 -18.43 -60.75
N MET A 334 -31.21 -17.28 -60.93
CA MET A 334 -29.96 -16.94 -60.24
C MET A 334 -30.15 -16.87 -58.73
N LYS A 335 -31.25 -16.28 -58.24
CA LYS A 335 -31.61 -16.27 -56.82
C LYS A 335 -31.79 -17.68 -56.28
N ARG A 336 -32.54 -18.54 -56.98
CA ARG A 336 -32.73 -19.94 -56.58
C ARG A 336 -31.41 -20.69 -56.57
N TYR A 337 -30.55 -20.47 -57.56
CA TYR A 337 -29.23 -21.08 -57.62
C TYR A 337 -28.35 -20.65 -56.45
N MET A 338 -28.26 -19.35 -56.16
CA MET A 338 -27.49 -18.82 -55.03
C MET A 338 -28.01 -19.33 -53.69
N MET A 339 -29.33 -19.33 -53.47
CA MET A 339 -29.93 -19.87 -52.24
C MET A 339 -29.64 -21.36 -52.09
N THR A 340 -29.80 -22.13 -53.16
CA THR A 340 -29.51 -23.56 -53.15
C THR A 340 -28.03 -23.80 -52.86
N ASN A 341 -27.13 -23.08 -53.53
CA ASN A 341 -25.70 -23.22 -53.32
C ASN A 341 -25.28 -22.79 -51.90
N ALA A 342 -25.83 -21.69 -51.36
CA ALA A 342 -25.56 -21.24 -50.00
C ALA A 342 -26.02 -22.27 -48.95
N VAL A 343 -27.21 -22.84 -49.13
CA VAL A 343 -27.72 -23.94 -48.28
C VAL A 343 -26.84 -25.18 -48.42
N HIS A 344 -26.37 -25.51 -49.62
CA HIS A 344 -25.43 -26.61 -49.84
C HIS A 344 -24.04 -26.34 -49.28
N MET A 345 -23.66 -25.08 -49.06
CA MET A 345 -22.40 -24.69 -48.43
C MET A 345 -22.50 -24.56 -46.92
N ASP A 346 -23.69 -24.60 -46.33
CA ASP A 346 -23.84 -24.65 -44.88
C ASP A 346 -23.16 -25.91 -44.31
N ARG A 347 -22.46 -25.77 -43.19
CA ARG A 347 -21.65 -26.84 -42.59
C ARG A 347 -22.52 -28.00 -42.14
N GLU A 348 -23.70 -27.73 -41.60
CA GLU A 348 -24.64 -28.75 -41.14
C GLU A 348 -25.21 -29.55 -42.32
N VAL A 349 -25.61 -28.85 -43.39
CA VAL A 349 -26.16 -29.46 -44.60
C VAL A 349 -25.10 -30.27 -45.35
N ARG A 350 -23.86 -29.79 -45.46
CA ARG A 350 -22.74 -30.56 -46.03
C ARG A 350 -22.45 -31.83 -45.24
N ASN A 351 -22.42 -31.74 -43.91
CA ASN A 351 -22.20 -32.90 -43.06
C ASN A 351 -23.33 -33.92 -43.20
N ALA A 352 -24.58 -33.48 -43.24
CA ALA A 352 -25.75 -34.34 -43.43
C ALA A 352 -25.75 -35.02 -44.83
N MET A 353 -25.47 -34.24 -45.88
CA MET A 353 -25.29 -34.76 -47.25
C MET A 353 -24.17 -35.80 -47.30
N GLY A 354 -23.01 -35.52 -46.73
CA GLY A 354 -21.88 -36.45 -46.66
C GLY A 354 -22.22 -37.76 -45.95
N GLN A 355 -22.93 -37.69 -44.82
CA GLN A 355 -23.43 -38.88 -44.12
C GLN A 355 -24.43 -39.68 -44.97
N SER A 356 -25.30 -39.00 -45.73
CA SER A 356 -26.27 -39.67 -46.61
C SER A 356 -25.59 -40.39 -47.77
N TYR A 357 -24.55 -39.79 -48.37
CA TYR A 357 -23.74 -40.42 -49.42
C TYR A 357 -22.97 -41.62 -48.86
N ALA A 358 -22.36 -41.50 -47.68
CA ALA A 358 -21.68 -42.61 -47.00
C ALA A 358 -22.63 -43.80 -46.75
N ARG A 359 -23.87 -43.54 -46.30
CA ARG A 359 -24.89 -44.59 -46.12
C ARG A 359 -25.32 -45.23 -47.44
N ARG A 360 -25.45 -44.47 -48.54
CA ARG A 360 -25.77 -45.03 -49.87
C ARG A 360 -24.63 -45.88 -50.42
N HIS A 361 -23.37 -45.46 -50.26
CA HIS A 361 -22.21 -46.26 -50.66
C HIS A 361 -22.07 -47.54 -49.82
N ALA A 362 -22.40 -47.51 -48.53
CA ALA A 362 -22.44 -48.70 -47.68
C ALA A 362 -23.55 -49.68 -48.09
N ARG A 363 -24.74 -49.19 -48.45
CA ARG A 363 -25.84 -50.04 -48.97
C ARG A 363 -25.55 -50.62 -50.36
N GLY A 364 -24.88 -49.87 -51.24
CA GLY A 364 -24.47 -50.35 -52.56
C GLY A 364 -23.44 -51.49 -52.51
N ARG A 365 -22.54 -51.48 -51.50
CA ARG A 365 -21.62 -52.61 -51.24
C ARG A 365 -22.29 -53.79 -50.54
N GLY A 366 -23.33 -53.57 -49.74
CA GLY A 366 -24.10 -54.64 -49.09
C GLY A 366 -25.06 -55.42 -50.01
N GLY A 367 -25.42 -54.87 -51.17
CA GLY A 367 -26.30 -55.50 -52.15
C GLY A 367 -25.65 -56.60 -53.00
N LEU A 368 -24.32 -56.65 -53.07
CA LEU A 368 -23.56 -57.66 -53.83
C LEU A 368 -23.21 -58.91 -52.99
N ALA A 369 -23.62 -58.98 -51.72
CA ALA A 369 -23.35 -60.12 -50.82
C ALA A 369 -24.60 -60.97 -50.50
N ARG A 370 -25.73 -60.75 -51.18
CA ARG A 370 -26.96 -61.56 -51.06
C ARG A 370 -27.50 -61.90 -52.44
N GLY A 371 -26.87 -62.90 -53.05
CA GLY A 371 -27.31 -63.55 -54.28
C GLY A 371 -26.58 -64.88 -54.39
N THR A 372 -27.15 -65.89 -53.74
CA THR A 372 -26.94 -67.32 -54.05
C THR A 372 -27.55 -67.66 -55.40
#